data_AF-A0A1V0HXZ1-F1
#
_entry.id   AF-A0A1V0HXZ1-F1
#
_cell.length_a   1.000
_cell.length_b   1.000
_cell.length_c   1.000
_cell.angle_alpha   90.00
_cell.angle_beta   90.00
_cell.angle_gamma   90.00
#
_symmetry.space_group_name_H-M   'P 1'
#
loop_
_entity.id
_entity.type
_entity.pdbx_description
1 polymer ?
#
loop_
_entity_poly.entity_id
_entity_poly.type
_entity_poly.pdbx_seq_one_letter_code
_entity_poly.pdbx_strand_id
1 'polypeptide(L)'
;MSYQNARNVRRESRTLVGRFRGGKLAPVMAVAVRGNEGGFLSQKITLELDPIAGRMITPITGEFISVFVPVQAVDAIKDPDAAYAGMTEVLREKLLSGNPLFDLEPESEISRRCGVNPRSIGGVKKVNEIVRLGHNAAVNFLRQRKYVKAKQVLHSNTAITPALISQTVLDRLNGVLDPEDRVNGRIQFSGDIPVRGIGYLGRQDGGIDSGYGIGDGRYLRQTGDKPNTVSGPLRANGGSSSNAGVAIEADADNIPQIFADLAGAADISLTDFYNAETMDRLTRAMREFVDANPQYGEEMALRWAHGLSVDTGKMPFIISQQSRVFGRSIVGATDTTGVEGDVMRSDMMLQLSFSVPIPRTELGGIVMTFATIKPDETLSSQPHPYLSDVWGLDNFVADELALDPVPVTVRDLDSDCAAADESTVALYVGHNGLKRTYVHYGLGRQLDPETVENKTAVWQLEVPMSVTPESVIYPEDLEHYPFADQQAEVCTYVVNSTAVVQTPTIFGPTPVEELAILEDENVFGDLEE
;
A
#
# COMPACT_ATOMS: atom_id res chain seq x y z
N MET A 1 23.84 -18.99 -33.80
CA MET A 1 23.52 -19.34 -32.40
C MET A 1 22.82 -18.16 -31.76
N SER A 2 21.56 -18.31 -31.33
CA SER A 2 20.89 -17.30 -30.49
C SER A 2 21.47 -17.40 -29.07
N TYR A 3 22.05 -16.31 -28.56
CA TYR A 3 22.82 -16.30 -27.32
C TYR A 3 21.96 -16.43 -26.03
N GLN A 4 20.62 -16.46 -26.12
CA GLN A 4 19.72 -16.39 -24.96
C GLN A 4 18.47 -17.31 -25.00
N ASN A 5 18.54 -18.46 -25.68
CA ASN A 5 17.42 -19.41 -25.62
C ASN A 5 17.48 -20.23 -24.30
N ALA A 6 16.34 -20.40 -23.64
CA ALA A 6 16.21 -21.33 -22.52
C ALA A 6 16.49 -22.75 -23.03
N ARG A 7 17.49 -23.41 -22.44
CA ARG A 7 17.97 -24.72 -22.91
C ARG A 7 17.30 -25.89 -22.19
N ASN A 8 16.85 -25.68 -20.96
CA ASN A 8 16.31 -26.73 -20.10
C ASN A 8 15.04 -26.28 -19.36
N VAL A 9 14.33 -27.25 -18.78
CA VAL A 9 13.14 -27.02 -17.95
C VAL A 9 13.40 -27.53 -16.54
N ARG A 10 13.31 -26.64 -15.55
CA ARG A 10 13.26 -26.96 -14.12
C ARG A 10 11.81 -27.17 -13.72
N ARG A 11 11.52 -28.27 -13.03
CA ARG A 11 10.21 -28.54 -12.44
C ARG A 11 10.36 -28.60 -10.93
N GLU A 12 9.47 -27.91 -10.22
CA GLU A 12 9.38 -27.97 -8.77
C GLU A 12 7.94 -28.34 -8.41
N SER A 13 7.74 -29.50 -7.78
CA SER A 13 6.43 -29.95 -7.31
C SER A 13 6.53 -30.29 -5.84
N ARG A 14 5.70 -29.63 -5.01
CA ARG A 14 5.72 -29.74 -3.55
C ARG A 14 4.30 -29.76 -3.02
N THR A 15 4.05 -30.68 -2.09
CA THR A 15 2.83 -30.72 -1.29
C THR A 15 3.20 -30.41 0.14
N LEU A 16 2.59 -29.38 0.71
CA LEU A 16 2.80 -28.97 2.10
C LEU A 16 1.48 -29.03 2.85
N VAL A 17 1.57 -29.47 4.10
CA VAL A 17 0.48 -29.46 5.07
C VAL A 17 0.96 -28.71 6.29
N GLY A 18 0.12 -27.83 6.81
CA GLY A 18 0.41 -27.13 8.04
C GLY A 18 -0.86 -26.54 8.63
N ARG A 19 -0.69 -25.83 9.74
CA ARG A 19 -1.78 -25.12 10.40
C ARG A 19 -1.41 -23.64 10.59
N PHE A 20 -2.41 -22.80 10.75
CA PHE A 20 -2.23 -21.40 11.18
C PHE A 20 -3.46 -20.88 11.92
N ARG A 21 -3.25 -19.81 12.69
CA ARG A 21 -4.28 -19.11 13.45
C ARG A 21 -5.02 -18.09 12.58
N GLY A 22 -6.33 -17.91 12.81
CA GLY A 22 -7.12 -16.87 12.14
C GLY A 22 -6.58 -15.47 12.39
N GLY A 23 -6.80 -14.55 11.44
CA GLY A 23 -6.31 -13.17 11.53
C GLY A 23 -4.79 -13.02 11.36
N LYS A 24 -4.06 -14.07 10.96
CA LYS A 24 -2.62 -14.02 10.63
C LYS A 24 -2.40 -14.19 9.12
N LEU A 25 -1.42 -13.47 8.58
CA LEU A 25 -0.99 -13.62 7.19
C LEU A 25 0.06 -14.73 7.09
N ALA A 26 -0.39 -15.98 7.01
CA ALA A 26 0.50 -17.13 7.04
C ALA A 26 1.21 -17.32 5.69
N PRO A 27 2.56 -17.35 5.64
CA PRO A 27 3.29 -17.71 4.43
C PRO A 27 3.26 -19.23 4.27
N VAL A 28 2.65 -19.70 3.19
CA VAL A 28 2.37 -21.13 2.98
C VAL A 28 3.31 -21.77 1.97
N MET A 29 3.78 -21.00 1.00
CA MET A 29 4.69 -21.51 -0.01
C MET A 29 5.65 -20.42 -0.47
N ALA A 30 6.89 -20.82 -0.75
CA ALA A 30 7.90 -19.98 -1.37
C ALA A 30 8.51 -20.73 -2.55
N VAL A 31 8.51 -20.12 -3.73
CA VAL A 31 9.09 -20.66 -4.97
C VAL A 31 10.14 -19.68 -5.48
N ALA A 32 11.40 -20.12 -5.52
CA ALA A 32 12.50 -19.29 -6.03
C ALA A 32 12.50 -19.29 -7.57
N VAL A 33 12.80 -18.14 -8.17
CA VAL A 33 12.93 -17.92 -9.61
C VAL A 33 14.29 -17.26 -9.85
N ARG A 34 15.16 -17.89 -10.63
CA ARG A 34 16.50 -17.33 -10.92
C ARG A 34 16.47 -16.32 -12.07
N GLY A 35 17.58 -15.60 -12.25
CA GLY A 35 17.73 -14.65 -13.33
C GLY A 35 17.45 -15.29 -14.69
N ASN A 36 16.68 -14.59 -15.51
CA ASN A 36 16.28 -15.03 -16.85
C ASN A 36 15.42 -16.31 -16.88
N GLU A 37 14.90 -16.76 -15.73
CA GLU A 37 13.91 -17.83 -15.64
C GLU A 37 12.49 -17.30 -15.88
N GLY A 38 11.65 -18.09 -16.55
CA GLY A 38 10.24 -17.78 -16.74
C GLY A 38 9.43 -19.07 -16.93
N GLY A 39 8.12 -19.03 -16.71
CA GLY A 39 7.32 -20.26 -16.78
C GLY A 39 5.91 -20.11 -16.22
N PHE A 40 5.38 -21.17 -15.63
CA PHE A 40 4.05 -21.20 -15.02
C PHE A 40 4.10 -21.74 -13.59
N LEU A 41 3.33 -21.11 -12.71
CA LEU A 41 3.06 -21.58 -11.37
C LEU A 41 1.58 -21.98 -11.27
N SER A 42 1.32 -23.23 -10.92
CA SER A 42 -0.01 -23.71 -10.58
C SER A 42 -0.05 -24.15 -9.13
N GLN A 43 -1.01 -23.64 -8.37
CA GLN A 43 -1.22 -24.01 -6.98
C GLN A 43 -2.68 -24.36 -6.73
N LYS A 44 -2.88 -25.43 -5.95
CA LYS A 44 -4.18 -25.88 -5.45
C LYS A 44 -4.11 -25.94 -3.93
N ILE A 45 -5.03 -25.26 -3.28
CA ILE A 45 -5.02 -25.03 -1.84
C ILE A 45 -6.35 -25.42 -1.26
N THR A 46 -6.31 -26.27 -0.25
CA THR A 46 -7.47 -26.65 0.54
C THR A 46 -7.28 -26.07 1.94
N LEU A 47 -8.27 -25.36 2.44
CA LEU A 47 -8.35 -24.87 3.82
C LEU A 47 -9.48 -25.63 4.52
N GLU A 48 -9.20 -26.13 5.70
CA GLU A 48 -10.15 -26.82 6.58
C GLU A 48 -10.09 -26.13 7.94
N LEU A 49 -11.26 -25.78 8.48
CA LEU A 49 -11.37 -25.19 9.81
C LEU A 49 -11.59 -26.28 10.86
N ASP A 50 -11.04 -26.05 12.04
CA ASP A 50 -11.36 -26.83 13.21
C ASP A 50 -12.87 -26.76 13.50
N PRO A 51 -13.43 -27.84 14.08
CA PRO A 51 -14.85 -27.88 14.32
C PRO A 51 -15.31 -26.86 15.34
N ILE A 52 -16.46 -26.28 15.03
CA ILE A 52 -17.08 -25.24 15.83
C ILE A 52 -18.28 -25.84 16.54
N ALA A 53 -18.37 -25.55 17.83
CA ALA A 53 -19.49 -25.97 18.66
C ALA A 53 -20.74 -25.18 18.25
N GLY A 54 -21.80 -25.89 17.89
CA GLY A 54 -23.06 -25.31 17.47
C GLY A 54 -23.08 -24.81 16.02
N ARG A 55 -23.90 -23.78 15.79
CA ARG A 55 -24.14 -23.20 14.47
C ARG A 55 -23.47 -21.83 14.39
N MET A 56 -22.45 -21.72 13.55
CA MET A 56 -21.93 -20.42 13.16
C MET A 56 -22.95 -19.71 12.29
N ILE A 57 -23.25 -18.44 12.56
CA ILE A 57 -24.18 -17.58 11.83
C ILE A 57 -23.45 -16.75 10.76
N THR A 58 -22.31 -16.16 11.12
CA THR A 58 -21.54 -15.25 10.26
C THR A 58 -20.69 -16.00 9.24
N PRO A 59 -20.43 -15.41 8.06
CA PRO A 59 -19.53 -16.01 7.08
C PRO A 59 -18.07 -15.87 7.52
N ILE A 60 -17.26 -16.90 7.27
CA ILE A 60 -15.80 -16.81 7.35
C ILE A 60 -15.25 -16.72 5.93
N THR A 61 -14.25 -15.87 5.73
CA THR A 61 -13.62 -15.68 4.44
C THR A 61 -12.20 -16.23 4.45
N GLY A 62 -11.90 -17.11 3.50
CA GLY A 62 -10.55 -17.54 3.18
C GLY A 62 -9.99 -16.72 2.03
N GLU A 63 -8.84 -16.09 2.24
CA GLU A 63 -8.14 -15.32 1.22
C GLU A 63 -6.77 -15.93 0.93
N PHE A 64 -6.43 -15.90 -0.35
CA PHE A 64 -5.20 -16.39 -0.90
C PHE A 64 -4.53 -15.31 -1.75
N ILE A 65 -3.26 -15.02 -1.48
CA ILE A 65 -2.49 -13.99 -2.17
C ILE A 65 -1.13 -14.55 -2.57
N SER A 66 -0.80 -14.50 -3.85
CA SER A 66 0.53 -14.83 -4.39
C SER A 66 1.20 -13.57 -4.90
N VAL A 67 2.38 -13.25 -4.37
CA VAL A 67 3.14 -12.03 -4.64
C VAL A 67 4.49 -12.42 -5.25
N PHE A 68 4.84 -11.81 -6.39
CA PHE A 68 6.20 -11.87 -6.92
C PHE A 68 7.04 -10.80 -6.24
N VAL A 69 8.12 -11.21 -5.59
CA VAL A 69 9.09 -10.32 -4.98
C VAL A 69 10.38 -10.38 -5.80
N PRO A 70 10.68 -9.34 -6.60
CA PRO A 70 11.93 -9.26 -7.34
C PRO A 70 13.13 -9.14 -6.39
N VAL A 71 14.30 -9.63 -6.82
CA VAL A 71 15.54 -9.56 -6.03
C VAL A 71 15.89 -8.14 -5.61
N GLN A 72 15.59 -7.15 -6.45
CA GLN A 72 15.82 -5.73 -6.14
C GLN A 72 15.02 -5.26 -4.92
N ALA A 73 13.77 -5.70 -4.76
CA ALA A 73 12.97 -5.39 -3.58
C ALA A 73 13.54 -6.06 -2.31
N VAL A 74 14.12 -7.25 -2.44
CA VAL A 74 14.76 -7.98 -1.34
C VAL A 74 16.05 -7.29 -0.88
N ASP A 75 16.86 -6.79 -1.82
CA ASP A 75 18.06 -6.00 -1.48
C ASP A 75 17.69 -4.65 -0.85
N ALA A 76 16.66 -3.98 -1.38
CA ALA A 76 16.16 -2.72 -0.85
C ALA A 76 15.73 -2.82 0.62
N ILE A 77 15.09 -3.92 1.02
CA ILE A 77 14.71 -4.12 2.43
C ILE A 77 15.88 -4.58 3.30
N LYS A 78 16.90 -5.24 2.74
CA LYS A 78 18.05 -5.74 3.51
C LYS A 78 18.86 -4.59 4.11
N ASP A 79 19.22 -3.62 3.27
CA ASP A 79 20.04 -2.46 3.64
C ASP A 79 19.37 -1.17 3.16
N PRO A 80 18.33 -0.68 3.86
CA PRO A 80 17.55 0.49 3.42
C PRO A 80 18.37 1.78 3.38
N ASP A 81 19.41 1.89 4.23
CA ASP A 81 20.28 3.07 4.31
C ASP A 81 21.40 3.06 3.25
N ALA A 82 21.55 1.97 2.47
CA ALA A 82 22.51 1.93 1.40
C ALA A 82 22.07 2.91 0.29
N ALA A 83 22.96 3.81 -0.11
CA ALA A 83 22.70 4.85 -1.11
C ALA A 83 22.17 4.35 -2.48
N TYR A 84 22.23 3.04 -2.74
CA TYR A 84 21.82 2.39 -3.99
C TYR A 84 21.00 1.12 -3.77
N ALA A 85 20.29 1.01 -2.65
CA ALA A 85 19.50 -0.16 -2.32
C ALA A 85 18.49 -0.48 -3.46
N GLY A 86 18.52 -1.72 -3.94
CA GLY A 86 17.64 -2.20 -5.00
C GLY A 86 17.91 -1.67 -6.41
N MET A 87 19.05 -1.00 -6.67
CA MET A 87 19.42 -0.59 -8.03
C MET A 87 19.97 -1.76 -8.84
N THR A 88 19.39 -2.02 -10.02
CA THR A 88 19.72 -3.18 -10.85
C THR A 88 21.19 -3.23 -11.28
N GLU A 89 21.79 -2.08 -11.62
CA GLU A 89 23.20 -2.02 -12.04
C GLU A 89 24.17 -2.40 -10.91
N VAL A 90 23.95 -1.85 -9.71
CA VAL A 90 24.78 -2.16 -8.53
C VAL A 90 24.60 -3.62 -8.11
N LEU A 91 23.37 -4.13 -8.19
CA LEU A 91 23.09 -5.54 -7.92
C LEU A 91 23.75 -6.47 -8.94
N ARG A 92 23.77 -6.09 -10.22
CA ARG A 92 24.46 -6.85 -11.27
C ARG A 92 25.96 -6.92 -10.97
N GLU A 93 26.58 -5.81 -10.60
CA GLU A 93 28.00 -5.78 -10.22
C GLU A 93 28.28 -6.63 -8.98
N LYS A 94 27.45 -6.52 -7.93
CA LYS A 94 27.54 -7.37 -6.73
C LYS A 94 27.45 -8.86 -7.08
N LEU A 95 26.51 -9.26 -7.95
CA LEU A 95 26.37 -10.65 -8.39
C LEU A 95 27.56 -11.14 -9.23
N LEU A 96 28.14 -10.26 -10.06
CA LEU A 96 29.33 -10.58 -10.87
C LEU A 96 30.62 -10.64 -10.03
N SER A 97 30.68 -9.95 -8.89
CA SER A 97 31.82 -9.98 -7.96
C SER A 97 32.05 -11.36 -7.31
N GLY A 98 31.06 -12.25 -7.36
CA GLY A 98 31.12 -13.58 -6.75
C GLY A 98 30.78 -13.60 -5.26
N ASN A 99 30.57 -12.44 -4.63
CA ASN A 99 30.07 -12.37 -3.25
C ASN A 99 28.58 -12.75 -3.20
N PRO A 100 28.16 -13.55 -2.21
CA PRO A 100 26.75 -13.91 -2.06
C PRO A 100 25.93 -12.65 -1.73
N LEU A 101 24.87 -12.41 -2.50
CA LEU A 101 23.96 -11.29 -2.24
C LEU A 101 23.14 -11.49 -0.95
N PHE A 102 22.76 -12.75 -0.69
CA PHE A 102 22.00 -13.16 0.48
C PHE A 102 22.73 -14.30 1.18
N ASP A 103 22.90 -14.17 2.49
CA ASP A 103 23.62 -15.13 3.30
C ASP A 103 22.72 -16.28 3.76
N LEU A 104 23.33 -17.26 4.43
CA LEU A 104 22.63 -18.35 5.09
C LEU A 104 22.39 -18.00 6.56
N GLU A 105 21.13 -17.83 6.93
CA GLU A 105 20.68 -17.53 8.29
C GLU A 105 20.12 -18.78 9.01
N PRO A 106 20.04 -18.78 10.35
CA PRO A 106 19.33 -19.82 11.08
C PRO A 106 17.86 -19.93 10.68
N GLU A 107 17.33 -21.15 10.70
CA GLU A 107 15.94 -21.43 10.33
C GLU A 107 14.91 -20.67 11.20
N SER A 108 14.20 -19.73 10.59
CA SER A 108 13.12 -18.91 11.18
C SER A 108 11.74 -19.56 11.03
N GLU A 109 10.74 -19.09 11.79
CA GLU A 109 9.36 -19.59 11.68
C GLU A 109 8.80 -19.44 10.26
N ILE A 110 9.09 -18.32 9.59
CA ILE A 110 8.70 -18.05 8.20
C ILE A 110 9.24 -19.15 7.27
N SER A 111 10.53 -19.48 7.38
CA SER A 111 11.15 -20.49 6.52
C SER A 111 10.58 -21.89 6.74
N ARG A 112 10.22 -22.24 7.98
CA ARG A 112 9.54 -23.50 8.33
C ARG A 112 8.16 -23.59 7.69
N ARG A 113 7.35 -22.52 7.76
CA ARG A 113 5.99 -22.52 7.18
C ARG A 113 5.99 -22.53 5.65
N CYS A 114 6.97 -21.90 5.02
CA CYS A 114 7.21 -22.04 3.58
C CYS A 114 7.71 -23.45 3.17
N GLY A 115 7.91 -24.36 4.14
CA GLY A 115 8.39 -25.73 3.96
C GLY A 115 9.81 -25.83 3.41
N VAL A 116 10.63 -24.79 3.57
CA VAL A 116 11.99 -24.76 3.01
C VAL A 116 12.89 -25.60 3.90
N ASN A 117 13.28 -26.78 3.40
CA ASN A 117 14.16 -27.66 4.15
C ASN A 117 15.56 -27.05 4.30
N PRO A 118 16.07 -26.88 5.54
CA PRO A 118 17.36 -26.25 5.78
C PRO A 118 18.53 -27.16 5.44
N ARG A 119 19.69 -26.55 5.14
CA ARG A 119 20.97 -27.25 5.05
C ARG A 119 21.65 -27.24 6.42
N SER A 120 22.14 -28.38 6.88
CA SER A 120 22.96 -28.45 8.10
C SER A 120 24.40 -28.03 7.79
N ILE A 121 24.88 -26.98 8.45
CA ILE A 121 26.26 -26.47 8.35
C ILE A 121 26.81 -26.32 9.77
N GLY A 122 27.82 -27.11 10.13
CA GLY A 122 28.37 -27.11 11.49
C GLY A 122 27.35 -27.50 12.57
N GLY A 123 26.35 -28.33 12.23
CA GLY A 123 25.27 -28.74 13.14
C GLY A 123 24.10 -27.76 13.24
N VAL A 124 24.21 -26.57 12.66
CA VAL A 124 23.12 -25.57 12.64
C VAL A 124 22.33 -25.67 11.33
N LYS A 125 21.00 -25.75 11.45
CA LYS A 125 20.06 -25.70 10.32
C LYS A 125 19.99 -24.28 9.77
N LYS A 126 20.46 -24.09 8.53
CA LYS A 126 20.48 -22.79 7.86
C LYS A 126 19.67 -22.76 6.57
N VAL A 127 19.04 -21.62 6.32
CA VAL A 127 18.22 -21.32 5.13
C VAL A 127 18.71 -20.01 4.51
N ASN A 128 18.43 -19.79 3.23
CA ASN A 128 18.77 -18.53 2.57
C ASN A 128 17.90 -17.38 3.10
N GLU A 129 18.54 -16.25 3.42
CA GLU A 129 17.93 -15.02 3.93
C GLU A 129 16.81 -14.47 3.05
N ILE A 130 16.84 -14.75 1.74
CA ILE A 130 15.85 -14.30 0.75
C ILE A 130 14.41 -14.68 1.13
N VAL A 131 14.21 -15.77 1.88
CA VAL A 131 12.87 -16.22 2.28
C VAL A 131 12.25 -15.25 3.29
N ARG A 132 13.02 -14.85 4.32
CA ARG A 132 12.56 -13.87 5.32
C ARG A 132 12.43 -12.48 4.70
N LEU A 133 13.47 -12.02 4.01
CA LEU A 133 13.46 -10.69 3.39
C LEU A 133 12.36 -10.58 2.33
N GLY A 134 12.15 -11.63 1.53
CA GLY A 134 11.06 -11.70 0.55
C GLY A 134 9.68 -11.69 1.21
N HIS A 135 9.50 -12.39 2.33
CA HIS A 135 8.28 -12.29 3.14
C HIS A 135 8.04 -10.85 3.61
N ASN A 136 9.01 -10.22 4.27
CA ASN A 136 8.87 -8.87 4.81
C ASN A 136 8.61 -7.83 3.72
N ALA A 137 9.28 -7.94 2.56
CA ALA A 137 9.04 -7.08 1.41
C ALA A 137 7.63 -7.23 0.83
N ALA A 138 7.13 -8.47 0.71
CA ALA A 138 5.77 -8.72 0.27
C ALA A 138 4.73 -8.16 1.26
N VAL A 139 4.95 -8.33 2.57
CA VAL A 139 4.04 -7.78 3.60
C VAL A 139 4.01 -6.25 3.54
N ASN A 140 5.18 -5.60 3.44
CA ASN A 140 5.26 -4.14 3.35
C ASN A 140 4.52 -3.62 2.11
N PHE A 141 4.70 -4.27 0.97
CA PHE A 141 3.95 -3.95 -0.24
C PHE A 141 2.44 -4.09 -0.06
N LEU A 142 1.98 -5.20 0.55
CA LEU A 142 0.54 -5.40 0.81
C LEU A 142 -0.03 -4.34 1.75
N ARG A 143 0.72 -3.90 2.76
CA ARG A 143 0.33 -2.84 3.71
C ARG A 143 0.24 -1.48 3.03
N GLN A 144 1.25 -1.11 2.24
CA GLN A 144 1.28 0.17 1.53
C GLN A 144 0.16 0.28 0.49
N ARG A 145 -0.25 -0.83 -0.11
CA ARG A 145 -1.41 -0.87 -1.02
C ARG A 145 -2.72 -0.51 -0.31
N LYS A 146 -2.84 -0.82 0.98
CA LYS A 146 -4.04 -0.49 1.78
C LYS A 146 -3.99 0.94 2.32
N TYR A 147 -2.83 1.38 2.78
CA TYR A 147 -2.61 2.74 3.22
C TYR A 147 -1.16 3.14 2.97
N VAL A 148 -0.95 4.22 2.25
CA VAL A 148 0.39 4.64 1.79
C VAL A 148 1.37 4.82 2.95
N LYS A 149 0.89 5.29 4.10
CA LYS A 149 1.67 5.52 5.33
C LYS A 149 1.55 4.38 6.35
N ALA A 150 1.19 3.17 5.93
CA ALA A 150 1.08 2.02 6.83
C ALA A 150 2.44 1.69 7.49
N LYS A 151 2.39 1.24 8.75
CA LYS A 151 3.58 0.84 9.50
C LYS A 151 4.26 -0.35 8.81
N GLN A 152 5.50 -0.13 8.41
CA GLN A 152 6.32 -1.15 7.75
C GLN A 152 6.94 -2.12 8.76
N VAL A 153 7.14 -3.34 8.31
CA VAL A 153 7.85 -4.42 9.00
C VAL A 153 9.35 -4.22 8.80
N LEU A 154 10.10 -4.33 9.89
CA LEU A 154 11.55 -4.28 9.88
C LEU A 154 12.14 -5.48 9.14
N HIS A 155 13.29 -5.28 8.48
CA HIS A 155 13.98 -6.35 7.78
C HIS A 155 14.27 -7.54 8.70
N SER A 156 14.69 -7.32 9.94
CA SER A 156 15.02 -8.34 10.96
C SER A 156 13.83 -9.12 11.51
N ASN A 157 12.58 -8.79 11.14
CA ASN A 157 11.42 -9.50 11.65
C ASN A 157 11.42 -10.96 11.20
N THR A 158 11.31 -11.87 12.17
CA THR A 158 11.22 -13.33 11.96
C THR A 158 9.84 -13.90 12.28
N ALA A 159 8.94 -13.09 12.85
CA ALA A 159 7.61 -13.51 13.28
C ALA A 159 6.57 -13.29 12.19
N ILE A 160 5.49 -14.08 12.25
CA ILE A 160 4.38 -13.98 11.31
C ILE A 160 3.55 -12.74 11.61
N THR A 161 3.30 -11.96 10.58
CA THR A 161 2.54 -10.72 10.72
C THR A 161 1.04 -10.96 10.76
N PRO A 162 0.28 -10.11 11.47
CA PRO A 162 -1.18 -10.12 11.37
C PRO A 162 -1.67 -9.92 9.93
N ALA A 163 -2.85 -10.44 9.65
CA ALA A 163 -3.54 -10.25 8.38
C ALA A 163 -3.89 -8.78 8.16
N LEU A 164 -4.09 -8.40 6.90
CA LEU A 164 -4.62 -7.10 6.54
C LEU A 164 -6.15 -7.16 6.54
N ILE A 165 -6.79 -6.09 7.01
CA ILE A 165 -8.24 -5.93 6.89
C ILE A 165 -8.62 -5.89 5.40
N SER A 166 -9.70 -6.56 5.03
CA SER A 166 -10.14 -6.70 3.65
C SER A 166 -10.60 -5.39 3.06
N GLN A 167 -11.32 -4.57 3.84
CA GLN A 167 -11.72 -3.21 3.46
C GLN A 167 -11.65 -2.29 4.68
N THR A 168 -10.92 -1.18 4.55
CA THR A 168 -10.91 -0.13 5.57
C THR A 168 -12.23 0.64 5.56
N VAL A 169 -12.50 1.44 6.60
CA VAL A 169 -13.69 2.31 6.63
C VAL A 169 -13.71 3.29 5.44
N LEU A 170 -12.53 3.75 5.01
CA LEU A 170 -12.38 4.59 3.82
C LEU A 170 -12.82 3.86 2.54
N ASP A 171 -12.39 2.60 2.35
CA ASP A 171 -12.78 1.79 1.20
C ASP A 171 -14.29 1.50 1.20
N ARG A 172 -14.87 1.25 2.38
CA ARG A 172 -16.30 0.90 2.55
C ARG A 172 -17.22 2.08 2.25
N LEU A 173 -16.88 3.25 2.78
CA LEU A 173 -17.71 4.46 2.69
C LEU A 173 -17.29 5.37 1.54
N ASN A 174 -16.28 4.98 0.76
CA ASN A 174 -15.64 5.80 -0.27
C ASN A 174 -15.23 7.17 0.30
N GLY A 175 -14.60 7.14 1.47
CA GLY A 175 -14.22 8.31 2.24
C GLY A 175 -12.74 8.66 2.10
N VAL A 176 -12.40 9.90 2.47
CA VAL A 176 -11.02 10.42 2.51
C VAL A 176 -10.77 11.03 3.89
N LEU A 177 -9.57 10.87 4.45
CA LEU A 177 -9.22 11.43 5.77
C LEU A 177 -9.11 12.95 5.75
N ASP A 178 -8.37 13.47 4.77
CA ASP A 178 -8.22 14.90 4.53
C ASP A 178 -8.47 15.13 3.03
N PRO A 179 -9.63 15.64 2.61
CA PRO A 179 -9.78 16.10 1.25
C PRO A 179 -8.76 17.22 1.03
N GLU A 180 -7.84 17.04 0.08
CA GLU A 180 -6.88 18.09 -0.23
C GLU A 180 -7.65 19.29 -0.82
N ASP A 181 -7.80 20.36 -0.03
CA ASP A 181 -8.43 21.63 -0.44
C ASP A 181 -7.83 22.23 -1.73
N ARG A 182 -6.62 21.80 -2.09
CA ARG A 182 -5.90 22.22 -3.30
C ARG A 182 -6.34 21.47 -4.57
N VAL A 183 -6.84 20.24 -4.45
CA VAL A 183 -7.38 19.44 -5.57
C VAL A 183 -8.77 19.94 -5.98
N ASN A 184 -9.49 20.58 -5.06
CA ASN A 184 -10.78 21.23 -5.34
C ASN A 184 -10.65 22.71 -5.78
N GLY A 185 -9.44 23.17 -6.12
CA GLY A 185 -9.25 24.47 -6.77
C GLY A 185 -9.60 25.71 -5.94
N ARG A 186 -9.71 25.61 -4.61
CA ARG A 186 -10.01 26.79 -3.78
C ARG A 186 -8.78 27.70 -3.63
N ILE A 187 -8.63 28.64 -4.56
CA ILE A 187 -7.76 29.80 -4.34
C ILE A 187 -8.49 30.79 -3.45
N GLN A 188 -8.06 30.89 -2.19
CA GLN A 188 -8.57 31.90 -1.28
C GLN A 188 -7.96 33.27 -1.67
N PHE A 189 -8.70 34.04 -2.46
CA PHE A 189 -8.38 35.46 -2.73
C PHE A 189 -8.77 36.37 -1.56
N SER A 190 -9.15 35.80 -0.40
CA SER A 190 -9.45 36.58 0.81
C SER A 190 -8.14 36.98 1.49
N GLY A 191 -7.82 38.26 1.43
CA GLY A 191 -6.66 38.84 2.08
C GLY A 191 -6.07 39.96 1.25
N ASP A 192 -5.41 40.87 1.94
CA ASP A 192 -4.68 41.98 1.36
C ASP A 192 -3.44 41.44 0.61
N ILE A 193 -3.59 41.17 -0.70
CA ILE A 193 -2.50 40.63 -1.53
C ILE A 193 -1.53 41.77 -1.89
N PRO A 194 -0.27 41.75 -1.39
CA PRO A 194 0.64 42.88 -1.58
C PRO A 194 1.11 42.99 -3.04
N VAL A 195 1.00 44.18 -3.62
CA VAL A 195 1.51 44.45 -4.97
C VAL A 195 2.99 44.80 -4.89
N ARG A 196 3.85 43.94 -5.46
CA ARG A 196 5.30 44.21 -5.56
C ARG A 196 5.62 45.19 -6.69
N GLY A 197 6.66 46.00 -6.50
CA GLY A 197 7.15 46.95 -7.52
C GLY A 197 6.49 48.34 -7.49
N ILE A 198 5.47 48.56 -6.67
CA ILE A 198 4.93 49.89 -6.36
C ILE A 198 5.34 50.23 -4.93
N GLY A 199 5.91 51.42 -4.72
CA GLY A 199 6.38 51.83 -3.41
C GLY A 199 6.56 53.33 -3.33
N TYR A 200 6.62 53.83 -2.10
CA TYR A 200 6.90 55.22 -1.81
C TYR A 200 8.40 55.41 -1.55
N LEU A 201 8.94 56.51 -2.08
CA LEU A 201 10.32 56.90 -1.83
C LEU A 201 10.37 57.70 -0.53
N GLY A 202 10.77 57.03 0.55
CA GLY A 202 10.95 57.63 1.87
C GLY A 202 11.77 58.90 1.80
N ARG A 203 11.17 60.05 2.11
CA ARG A 203 11.89 61.29 2.34
C ARG A 203 12.64 61.13 3.65
N GLN A 204 13.91 60.76 3.58
CA GLN A 204 14.80 60.86 4.74
C GLN A 204 14.88 62.35 5.08
N ASP A 205 14.45 62.74 6.29
CA ASP A 205 14.37 64.13 6.73
C ASP A 205 15.65 64.92 6.36
N GLY A 206 15.49 65.78 5.36
CA GLY A 206 16.55 66.56 4.74
C GLY A 206 15.95 67.33 3.57
N GLY A 207 16.12 68.64 3.56
CA GLY A 207 15.46 69.58 2.64
C GLY A 207 15.53 69.17 1.17
N ILE A 208 14.48 69.53 0.42
CA ILE A 208 14.45 69.40 -1.04
C ILE A 208 15.44 70.42 -1.60
N ASP A 209 16.62 69.97 -2.01
CA ASP A 209 17.40 70.71 -3.00
C ASP A 209 16.90 70.27 -4.38
N SER A 210 16.22 71.20 -5.04
CA SER A 210 15.67 71.07 -6.36
C SER A 210 16.81 70.99 -7.38
N GLY A 211 17.28 69.77 -7.62
CA GLY A 211 18.10 69.46 -8.78
C GLY A 211 19.32 68.64 -8.42
N TYR A 212 19.18 67.34 -8.20
CA TYR A 212 20.27 66.40 -8.40
C TYR A 212 19.73 65.02 -8.80
N GLY A 213 20.39 64.42 -9.78
CA GLY A 213 20.05 63.14 -10.38
C GLY A 213 19.96 62.00 -9.38
N ILE A 214 19.31 60.92 -9.82
CA ILE A 214 19.07 59.68 -9.08
C ILE A 214 20.45 59.07 -8.76
N GLY A 215 20.99 59.41 -7.59
CA GLY A 215 22.18 58.78 -7.04
C GLY A 215 21.86 57.39 -6.51
N ASP A 216 22.76 56.46 -6.77
CA ASP A 216 22.79 55.07 -6.30
C ASP A 216 22.66 55.06 -4.76
N GLY A 217 21.53 54.59 -4.23
CA GLY A 217 21.30 54.53 -2.77
C GLY A 217 19.92 54.98 -2.27
N ARG A 218 18.96 55.31 -3.14
CA ARG A 218 17.56 55.52 -2.70
C ARG A 218 16.83 54.18 -2.62
N TYR A 219 16.28 53.89 -1.45
CA TYR A 219 15.60 52.61 -1.18
C TYR A 219 14.09 52.73 -1.39
N LEU A 220 13.54 51.84 -2.22
CA LEU A 220 12.11 51.70 -2.39
C LEU A 220 11.57 50.80 -1.27
N ARG A 221 10.60 51.31 -0.49
CA ARG A 221 9.85 50.49 0.46
C ARG A 221 8.62 49.92 -0.24
N GLN A 222 8.43 48.60 -0.22
CA GLN A 222 7.28 47.93 -0.84
C GLN A 222 6.35 47.35 0.24
N THR A 223 5.09 47.13 -0.12
CA THR A 223 4.08 46.51 0.76
C THR A 223 4.51 45.11 1.17
N GLY A 224 4.46 44.80 2.46
CA GLY A 224 4.73 43.46 3.01
C GLY A 224 6.21 43.11 3.23
N ASP A 225 7.15 43.96 2.83
CA ASP A 225 8.57 43.75 3.11
C ASP A 225 8.93 44.20 4.54
N LYS A 226 9.56 43.30 5.31
CA LYS A 226 10.41 43.70 6.46
C LYS A 226 11.56 44.57 5.93
N PRO A 227 12.19 45.46 6.73
CA PRO A 227 12.93 46.64 6.23
C PRO A 227 14.26 46.30 5.54
N ASN A 228 14.19 45.62 4.40
CA ASN A 228 15.29 45.29 3.51
C ASN A 228 14.89 45.62 2.06
N THR A 229 14.96 46.92 1.77
CA THR A 229 15.85 47.46 0.72
C THR A 229 15.91 46.68 -0.60
N VAL A 230 14.91 46.84 -1.46
CA VAL A 230 15.04 46.44 -2.87
C VAL A 230 15.60 47.62 -3.67
N SER A 231 16.80 47.45 -4.23
CA SER A 231 17.40 48.40 -5.18
C SER A 231 16.95 48.04 -6.60
N GLY A 232 16.25 48.95 -7.27
CA GLY A 232 15.80 48.77 -8.65
C GLY A 232 15.80 50.10 -9.42
N PRO A 233 15.96 50.07 -10.75
CA PRO A 233 16.01 51.28 -11.56
C PRO A 233 14.65 51.99 -11.57
N LEU A 234 14.56 53.13 -10.88
CA LEU A 234 13.35 53.95 -10.81
C LEU A 234 13.25 54.85 -12.05
N ARG A 235 12.18 54.69 -12.83
CA ARG A 235 11.77 55.67 -13.84
C ARG A 235 10.72 56.62 -13.26
N ALA A 236 11.17 57.71 -12.65
CA ALA A 236 10.29 58.85 -12.37
C ALA A 236 10.16 59.66 -13.67
N ASN A 237 9.01 59.57 -14.35
CA ASN A 237 8.76 60.38 -15.53
C ASN A 237 8.51 61.83 -15.07
N GLY A 238 9.53 62.68 -15.17
CA GLY A 238 9.48 64.09 -14.78
C GLY A 238 8.61 64.91 -15.73
N GLY A 239 7.30 64.84 -15.57
CA GLY A 239 6.33 65.79 -16.14
C GLY A 239 5.74 66.64 -15.02
N SER A 240 6.11 67.92 -14.95
CA SER A 240 5.56 68.85 -13.97
C SER A 240 4.11 69.23 -14.31
N SER A 241 3.15 68.47 -13.80
CA SER A 241 1.78 68.96 -13.60
C SER A 241 1.45 68.85 -12.13
N SER A 242 1.38 69.99 -11.46
CA SER A 242 1.49 70.14 -10.01
C SER A 242 0.33 69.58 -9.17
N ASN A 243 -0.70 68.95 -9.75
CA ASN A 243 -1.92 68.58 -9.02
C ASN A 243 -2.45 67.15 -9.31
N ALA A 244 -1.64 66.26 -9.86
CA ALA A 244 -2.00 64.85 -10.03
C ALA A 244 -1.07 63.95 -9.19
N GLY A 245 -1.11 64.13 -7.87
CA GLY A 245 -0.40 63.24 -6.94
C GLY A 245 -1.29 62.05 -6.57
N VAL A 246 -0.77 60.83 -6.68
CA VAL A 246 -1.40 59.64 -6.11
C VAL A 246 -1.04 59.61 -4.62
N ALA A 247 -2.05 59.72 -3.74
CA ALA A 247 -1.86 59.52 -2.31
C ALA A 247 -1.85 58.02 -2.00
N ILE A 248 -0.84 57.57 -1.24
CA ILE A 248 -0.68 56.17 -0.83
C ILE A 248 -0.76 56.15 0.69
N GLU A 249 -1.64 55.32 1.24
CA GLU A 249 -1.72 55.09 2.68
C GLU A 249 -0.52 54.28 3.15
N ALA A 250 0.07 54.69 4.27
CA ALA A 250 1.23 54.04 4.86
C ALA A 250 0.98 53.77 6.34
N ASP A 251 1.46 52.63 6.83
CA ASP A 251 1.40 52.26 8.24
C ASP A 251 2.31 53.15 9.10
N ALA A 252 2.23 53.05 10.42
CA ALA A 252 3.02 53.80 11.41
C ALA A 252 4.55 53.75 11.17
N ASP A 253 5.04 52.72 10.49
CA ASP A 253 6.45 52.55 10.11
C ASP A 253 6.81 53.15 8.72
N ASN A 254 5.90 53.93 8.10
CA ASN A 254 6.02 54.44 6.72
C ASN A 254 6.24 53.33 5.68
N ILE A 255 5.52 52.21 5.84
CA ILE A 255 5.47 51.12 4.85
C ILE A 255 4.16 51.31 4.06
N PRO A 256 4.21 51.38 2.71
CA PRO A 256 3.01 51.58 1.91
C PRO A 256 2.08 50.37 2.05
N GLN A 257 0.78 50.62 2.20
CA GLN A 257 -0.28 49.61 2.28
C GLN A 257 -0.97 49.49 0.91
N ILE A 258 -0.23 49.00 -0.09
CA ILE A 258 -0.75 48.80 -1.45
C ILE A 258 -1.10 47.33 -1.64
N PHE A 259 -2.39 47.04 -1.62
CA PHE A 259 -2.93 45.71 -1.83
C PHE A 259 -3.76 45.65 -3.11
N ALA A 260 -3.71 44.52 -3.79
CA ALA A 260 -4.57 44.26 -4.93
C ALA A 260 -5.93 43.81 -4.42
N ASP A 261 -6.96 44.64 -4.64
CA ASP A 261 -8.34 44.19 -4.53
C ASP A 261 -8.69 43.37 -5.78
N LEU A 262 -8.71 42.05 -5.62
CA LEU A 262 -9.07 41.09 -6.66
C LEU A 262 -10.55 40.72 -6.62
N ALA A 263 -11.39 41.43 -5.86
CA ALA A 263 -12.84 41.20 -5.76
C ALA A 263 -13.63 41.45 -7.06
N GLY A 264 -12.96 41.64 -8.20
CA GLY A 264 -13.57 41.80 -9.52
C GLY A 264 -12.63 41.44 -10.68
N ALA A 265 -11.61 40.59 -10.47
CA ALA A 265 -10.69 40.22 -11.54
C ALA A 265 -11.38 39.37 -12.62
N ALA A 266 -11.25 39.78 -13.87
CA ALA A 266 -11.84 39.16 -15.05
C ALA A 266 -11.34 37.72 -15.28
N ASP A 267 -12.28 36.84 -15.61
CA ASP A 267 -12.16 35.45 -16.06
C ASP A 267 -10.73 34.88 -16.13
N ILE A 268 -10.30 34.26 -15.04
CA ILE A 268 -9.20 33.29 -15.10
C ILE A 268 -9.76 32.05 -15.79
N SER A 269 -9.24 31.69 -16.97
CA SER A 269 -9.72 30.53 -17.72
C SER A 269 -9.53 29.26 -16.88
N LEU A 270 -10.58 28.43 -16.75
CA LEU A 270 -10.46 27.09 -16.18
C LEU A 270 -9.33 26.28 -16.84
N THR A 271 -9.03 26.55 -18.10
CA THR A 271 -7.95 25.88 -18.83
C THR A 271 -6.58 26.21 -18.24
N ASP A 272 -6.35 27.45 -17.82
CA ASP A 272 -5.08 27.87 -17.20
C ASP A 272 -4.95 27.27 -15.79
N PHE A 273 -6.07 27.12 -15.07
CA PHE A 273 -6.12 26.37 -13.82
C PHE A 273 -5.73 24.90 -14.01
N TYR A 274 -6.39 24.21 -14.93
CA TYR A 274 -6.08 22.79 -15.21
C TYR A 274 -4.65 22.60 -15.73
N ASN A 275 -4.13 23.54 -16.52
CA ASN A 275 -2.76 23.51 -16.99
C ASN A 275 -1.75 23.74 -15.85
N ALA A 276 -2.00 24.72 -14.99
CA ALA A 276 -1.15 25.01 -13.84
C ALA A 276 -1.15 23.83 -12.84
N GLU A 277 -2.32 23.26 -12.55
CA GLU A 277 -2.46 22.08 -11.70
C GLU A 277 -1.72 20.87 -12.30
N THR A 278 -1.87 20.65 -13.61
CA THR A 278 -1.19 19.55 -14.30
C THR A 278 0.33 19.75 -14.30
N MET A 279 0.82 20.97 -14.53
CA MET A 279 2.24 21.29 -14.52
C MET A 279 2.84 21.11 -13.13
N ASP A 280 2.18 21.56 -12.06
CA ASP A 280 2.67 21.36 -10.69
C ASP A 280 2.71 19.87 -10.33
N ARG A 281 1.64 19.12 -10.65
CA ARG A 281 1.57 17.67 -10.42
C ARG A 281 2.71 16.92 -11.12
N LEU A 282 2.95 17.22 -12.40
CA LEU A 282 4.04 16.59 -13.17
C LEU A 282 5.41 16.96 -12.64
N THR A 283 5.62 18.24 -12.29
CA THR A 283 6.90 18.72 -11.75
C THR A 283 7.22 18.08 -10.40
N ARG A 284 6.21 17.89 -9.55
CA ARG A 284 6.36 17.21 -8.25
C ARG A 284 6.71 15.74 -8.42
N ALA A 285 6.06 15.05 -9.34
CA ALA A 285 6.39 13.66 -9.66
C ALA A 285 7.84 13.52 -10.19
N MET A 286 8.26 14.42 -11.08
CA MET A 286 9.64 14.46 -11.58
C MET A 286 10.64 14.74 -10.45
N ARG A 287 10.31 15.67 -9.54
CA ARG A 287 11.14 15.98 -8.38
C ARG A 287 11.27 14.79 -7.42
N GLU A 288 10.19 14.05 -7.19
CA GLU A 288 10.26 12.82 -6.38
C GLU A 288 11.22 11.80 -6.98
N PHE A 289 11.23 11.62 -8.31
CA PHE A 289 12.21 10.73 -8.97
C PHE A 289 13.66 11.20 -8.80
N VAL A 290 13.89 12.52 -8.87
CA VAL A 290 15.21 13.14 -8.70
C VAL A 290 15.68 13.08 -7.25
N ASP A 291 14.83 13.45 -6.30
CA ASP A 291 15.12 13.44 -4.87
C ASP A 291 15.33 11.99 -4.37
N ALA A 292 14.60 11.01 -4.91
CA ALA A 292 14.80 9.60 -4.60
C ALA A 292 16.08 9.00 -5.21
N ASN A 293 16.67 9.61 -6.26
CA ASN A 293 17.85 9.08 -6.95
C ASN A 293 18.85 10.20 -7.33
N PRO A 294 19.76 10.62 -6.44
CA PRO A 294 20.60 11.80 -6.64
C PRO A 294 21.59 11.76 -7.82
N GLN A 295 21.93 10.58 -8.38
CA GLN A 295 22.90 10.45 -9.47
C GLN A 295 22.29 10.05 -10.83
N TYR A 296 21.15 9.37 -10.82
CA TYR A 296 20.47 8.89 -12.05
C TYR A 296 19.04 9.38 -12.17
N GLY A 297 18.58 10.22 -11.23
CA GLY A 297 17.20 10.69 -11.15
C GLY A 297 16.78 11.54 -12.34
N GLU A 298 17.70 12.34 -12.91
CA GLU A 298 17.45 13.04 -14.17
C GLU A 298 17.22 12.06 -15.33
N GLU A 299 18.03 11.01 -15.43
CA GLU A 299 17.88 9.99 -16.47
C GLU A 299 16.58 9.18 -16.28
N MET A 300 16.22 8.86 -15.04
CA MET A 300 14.97 8.18 -14.71
C MET A 300 13.74 9.04 -14.97
N ALA A 301 13.78 10.34 -14.61
CA ALA A 301 12.72 11.29 -14.91
C ALA A 301 12.58 11.49 -16.44
N LEU A 302 13.69 11.50 -17.17
CA LEU A 302 13.69 11.59 -18.63
C LEU A 302 13.14 10.31 -19.28
N ARG A 303 13.50 9.13 -18.79
CA ARG A 303 12.90 7.84 -19.21
C ARG A 303 11.39 7.83 -18.96
N TRP A 304 10.96 8.28 -17.78
CA TRP A 304 9.54 8.41 -17.45
C TRP A 304 8.80 9.37 -18.38
N ALA A 305 9.36 10.56 -18.61
CA ALA A 305 8.80 11.58 -19.49
C ALA A 305 8.66 11.09 -20.95
N HIS A 306 9.57 10.22 -21.41
CA HIS A 306 9.52 9.59 -22.73
C HIS A 306 8.73 8.27 -22.78
N GLY A 307 8.09 7.86 -21.67
CA GLY A 307 7.31 6.62 -21.60
C GLY A 307 8.14 5.34 -21.67
N LEU A 308 9.46 5.43 -21.45
CA LEU A 308 10.33 4.28 -21.29
C LEU A 308 10.10 3.68 -19.91
N SER A 309 10.21 2.35 -19.80
CA SER A 309 10.08 1.68 -18.51
C SER A 309 11.19 2.15 -17.58
N VAL A 310 10.84 3.00 -16.62
CA VAL A 310 11.66 3.21 -15.42
C VAL A 310 11.68 1.88 -14.68
N ASP A 311 12.86 1.44 -14.25
CA ASP A 311 13.04 0.13 -13.63
C ASP A 311 12.19 0.02 -12.35
N THR A 312 11.00 -0.58 -12.49
CA THR A 312 10.03 -0.81 -11.42
C THR A 312 10.41 -2.02 -10.56
N GLY A 313 11.60 -2.59 -10.77
CA GLY A 313 12.08 -3.78 -10.07
C GLY A 313 12.10 -3.66 -8.55
N LYS A 314 12.05 -2.47 -7.96
CA LYS A 314 12.03 -2.28 -6.50
C LYS A 314 10.68 -2.60 -5.84
N MET A 315 9.60 -2.69 -6.62
CA MET A 315 8.26 -2.94 -6.08
C MET A 315 7.80 -4.37 -6.34
N PRO A 316 7.42 -5.13 -5.29
CA PRO A 316 6.70 -6.38 -5.46
C PRO A 316 5.35 -6.16 -6.17
N PHE A 317 4.79 -7.23 -6.74
CA PHE A 317 3.46 -7.17 -7.34
C PHE A 317 2.69 -8.48 -7.18
N ILE A 318 1.36 -8.37 -7.21
CA ILE A 318 0.48 -9.53 -7.02
C ILE A 318 0.34 -10.29 -8.34
N ILE A 319 0.61 -11.59 -8.29
CA ILE A 319 0.43 -12.53 -9.38
C ILE A 319 -1.01 -13.08 -9.37
N SER A 320 -1.53 -13.39 -8.19
CA SER A 320 -2.89 -13.89 -8.02
C SER A 320 -3.45 -13.49 -6.66
N GLN A 321 -4.72 -13.07 -6.64
CA GLN A 321 -5.48 -12.84 -5.41
C GLN A 321 -6.85 -13.49 -5.59
N GLN A 322 -7.23 -14.36 -4.65
CA GLN A 322 -8.54 -15.00 -4.63
C GLN A 322 -9.08 -14.95 -3.21
N SER A 323 -10.35 -14.59 -3.08
CA SER A 323 -11.07 -14.59 -1.80
C SER A 323 -12.39 -15.36 -1.99
N ARG A 324 -12.72 -16.23 -1.05
CA ARG A 324 -13.97 -16.99 -1.04
C ARG A 324 -14.47 -17.23 0.37
N VAL A 325 -15.79 -17.24 0.51
CA VAL A 325 -16.47 -17.61 1.76
C VAL A 325 -16.48 -19.12 1.91
N PHE A 326 -16.27 -19.62 3.14
CA PHE A 326 -16.34 -21.04 3.45
C PHE A 326 -17.76 -21.60 3.22
N GLY A 327 -17.83 -22.81 2.66
CA GLY A 327 -19.08 -23.56 2.58
C GLY A 327 -19.53 -23.98 3.99
N ARG A 328 -20.83 -23.84 4.27
CA ARG A 328 -21.42 -24.22 5.56
C ARG A 328 -22.08 -25.58 5.43
N SER A 329 -21.51 -26.60 6.06
CA SER A 329 -22.15 -27.90 6.23
C SER A 329 -22.41 -28.13 7.71
N ILE A 330 -23.69 -28.32 8.07
CA ILE A 330 -24.08 -28.63 9.45
C ILE A 330 -24.22 -30.14 9.55
N VAL A 331 -23.45 -30.76 10.44
CA VAL A 331 -23.55 -32.18 10.75
C VAL A 331 -24.23 -32.29 12.11
N GLY A 332 -25.42 -32.90 12.13
CA GLY A 332 -26.11 -33.23 13.38
C GLY A 332 -25.45 -34.44 14.06
N ALA A 333 -25.44 -34.45 15.39
CA ALA A 333 -25.03 -35.62 16.16
C ALA A 333 -25.95 -36.82 15.85
N THR A 334 -25.36 -38.02 15.79
CA THR A 334 -26.10 -39.28 15.53
C THR A 334 -26.16 -40.20 16.75
N ASP A 335 -25.54 -39.82 17.86
CA ASP A 335 -25.57 -40.55 19.12
C ASP A 335 -26.70 -40.06 20.03
N THR A 336 -27.24 -40.96 20.87
CA THR A 336 -28.44 -40.70 21.67
C THR A 336 -28.25 -39.51 22.63
N THR A 337 -27.04 -39.31 23.15
CA THR A 337 -26.70 -38.20 24.06
C THR A 337 -26.47 -36.88 23.31
N GLY A 338 -25.89 -36.88 22.11
CA GLY A 338 -25.72 -35.67 21.31
C GLY A 338 -27.02 -35.18 20.64
N VAL A 339 -27.96 -36.09 20.37
CA VAL A 339 -29.32 -35.76 19.93
C VAL A 339 -30.15 -35.12 21.04
N GLU A 340 -30.02 -35.59 22.29
CA GLU A 340 -30.69 -34.96 23.45
C GLU A 340 -30.08 -33.60 23.82
N GLY A 341 -28.79 -33.37 23.52
CA GLY A 341 -28.09 -32.11 23.73
C GLY A 341 -28.10 -31.13 22.55
N ASP A 342 -28.81 -31.46 21.45
CA ASP A 342 -28.87 -30.69 20.21
C ASP A 342 -27.48 -30.25 19.71
N VAL A 343 -26.47 -31.11 19.90
CA VAL A 343 -25.06 -30.79 19.61
C VAL A 343 -24.84 -30.83 18.11
N MET A 344 -24.98 -29.66 17.49
CA MET A 344 -24.65 -29.45 16.08
C MET A 344 -23.17 -29.12 15.92
N ARG A 345 -22.53 -29.66 14.89
CA ARG A 345 -21.15 -29.33 14.52
C ARG A 345 -21.14 -28.72 13.12
N SER A 346 -20.46 -27.59 12.98
CA SER A 346 -20.22 -26.98 11.67
C SER A 346 -18.87 -27.46 11.14
N ASP A 347 -18.88 -28.09 9.96
CA ASP A 347 -17.66 -28.45 9.22
C ASP A 347 -17.52 -27.54 8.00
N MET A 348 -16.31 -27.00 7.80
CA MET A 348 -16.04 -25.95 6.84
C MET A 348 -14.75 -26.24 6.09
N MET A 349 -14.89 -26.53 4.81
CA MET A 349 -13.79 -26.73 3.89
C MET A 349 -13.92 -25.77 2.70
N LEU A 350 -12.79 -25.21 2.28
CA LEU A 350 -12.69 -24.33 1.12
C LEU A 350 -11.54 -24.81 0.21
N GLN A 351 -11.81 -24.87 -1.10
CA GLN A 351 -10.79 -25.17 -2.09
C GLN A 351 -10.61 -23.99 -3.06
N LEU A 352 -9.36 -23.56 -3.21
CA LEU A 352 -8.91 -22.50 -4.10
C LEU A 352 -7.84 -23.04 -5.05
N SER A 353 -7.81 -22.54 -6.28
CA SER A 353 -6.79 -22.95 -7.25
C SER A 353 -6.55 -21.86 -8.28
N PHE A 354 -5.29 -21.68 -8.67
CA PHE A 354 -4.92 -20.78 -9.75
C PHE A 354 -3.73 -21.32 -10.54
N SER A 355 -3.58 -20.80 -11.75
CA SER A 355 -2.42 -21.00 -12.61
C SER A 355 -2.06 -19.67 -13.24
N VAL A 356 -0.85 -19.17 -13.00
CA VAL A 356 -0.42 -17.86 -13.51
C VAL A 356 1.02 -17.95 -14.02
N PRO A 357 1.36 -17.25 -15.12
CA PRO A 357 2.75 -17.15 -15.59
C PRO A 357 3.66 -16.48 -14.56
N ILE A 358 4.88 -17.00 -14.47
CA ILE A 358 5.97 -16.40 -13.71
C ILE A 358 6.68 -15.38 -14.63
N PRO A 359 6.82 -14.11 -14.20
CA PRO A 359 7.47 -13.06 -14.98
C PRO A 359 8.95 -13.40 -15.20
N ARG A 360 9.44 -13.19 -16.43
CA ARG A 360 10.86 -13.34 -16.76
C ARG A 360 11.59 -12.04 -16.43
N THR A 361 12.29 -12.01 -15.30
CA THR A 361 13.09 -10.86 -14.88
C THR A 361 14.59 -11.13 -15.06
N GLU A 362 15.39 -10.07 -15.21
CA GLU A 362 16.83 -10.19 -15.39
C GLU A 362 17.52 -10.89 -14.20
N LEU A 363 17.19 -10.45 -12.98
CA LEU A 363 17.82 -10.92 -11.74
C LEU A 363 17.04 -12.04 -11.03
N GLY A 364 15.82 -12.33 -11.46
CA GLY A 364 14.93 -13.31 -10.81
C GLY A 364 14.18 -12.71 -9.62
N GLY A 365 13.73 -13.57 -8.72
CA GLY A 365 12.95 -13.21 -7.54
C GLY A 365 12.46 -14.43 -6.75
N ILE A 366 11.52 -14.19 -5.86
CA ILE A 366 10.82 -15.23 -5.10
C ILE A 366 9.32 -15.00 -5.18
N VAL A 367 8.56 -16.05 -5.49
CA VAL A 367 7.11 -16.02 -5.39
C VAL A 367 6.73 -16.44 -3.98
N MET A 368 6.13 -15.51 -3.23
CA MET A 368 5.65 -15.73 -1.89
C MET A 368 4.14 -15.89 -1.91
N THR A 369 3.69 -16.97 -1.31
CA THR A 369 2.30 -17.38 -1.30
C THR A 369 1.78 -17.29 0.13
N PHE A 370 0.70 -16.55 0.33
CA PHE A 370 0.04 -16.31 1.61
C PHE A 370 -1.37 -16.88 1.63
N ALA A 371 -1.74 -17.47 2.76
CA ALA A 371 -3.12 -17.78 3.08
C ALA A 371 -3.50 -17.05 4.38
N THR A 372 -4.74 -16.59 4.42
CA THR A 372 -5.31 -15.98 5.62
C THR A 372 -6.76 -16.38 5.74
N ILE A 373 -7.22 -16.49 6.98
CA ILE A 373 -8.62 -16.64 7.31
C ILE A 373 -9.04 -15.41 8.09
N LYS A 374 -10.16 -14.85 7.67
CA LYS A 374 -10.69 -13.62 8.20
C LYS A 374 -12.06 -13.91 8.80
N PRO A 375 -12.31 -13.51 10.06
CA PRO A 375 -13.67 -13.39 10.54
C PRO A 375 -14.42 -12.38 9.69
N ASP A 376 -15.72 -12.34 9.88
CA ASP A 376 -16.52 -11.31 9.28
C ASP A 376 -16.10 -9.92 9.78
N GLU A 377 -15.89 -8.98 8.87
CA GLU A 377 -15.43 -7.62 9.19
C GLU A 377 -16.64 -6.68 9.08
N THR A 378 -17.09 -6.08 10.18
CA THR A 378 -18.32 -5.27 10.21
C THR A 378 -18.12 -3.93 10.90
N LEU A 379 -19.05 -3.01 10.65
CA LEU A 379 -19.32 -1.85 11.50
C LEU A 379 -20.62 -2.18 12.25
N SER A 380 -20.49 -2.97 13.31
CA SER A 380 -21.63 -3.60 14.00
C SER A 380 -22.64 -2.60 14.57
N SER A 381 -22.15 -1.41 14.90
CA SER A 381 -22.92 -0.37 15.59
C SER A 381 -23.28 0.81 14.69
N GLN A 382 -23.16 0.68 13.36
CA GLN A 382 -23.48 1.78 12.45
C GLN A 382 -24.96 2.19 12.57
N PRO A 383 -25.28 3.46 12.88
CA PRO A 383 -26.66 3.92 12.92
C PRO A 383 -27.28 3.94 11.51
N HIS A 384 -28.59 3.70 11.44
CA HIS A 384 -29.28 3.62 10.16
C HIS A 384 -29.48 5.03 9.55
N PRO A 385 -28.93 5.33 8.37
CA PRO A 385 -28.76 6.70 7.87
C PRO A 385 -30.07 7.49 7.69
N TYR A 386 -31.22 6.82 7.51
CA TYR A 386 -32.53 7.47 7.48
C TYR A 386 -33.34 7.40 8.78
N LEU A 387 -33.16 6.35 9.58
CA LEU A 387 -34.03 6.09 10.75
C LEU A 387 -33.44 6.67 12.03
N SER A 388 -32.14 6.97 12.03
CA SER A 388 -31.46 7.69 13.10
C SER A 388 -31.36 9.20 12.86
N ASP A 389 -31.80 9.68 11.69
CA ASP A 389 -31.81 11.11 11.35
C ASP A 389 -33.19 11.75 11.65
N VAL A 390 -33.23 13.07 11.70
CA VAL A 390 -34.47 13.83 11.87
C VAL A 390 -35.36 13.63 10.64
N TRP A 391 -36.59 13.19 10.86
CA TRP A 391 -37.57 13.03 9.78
C TRP A 391 -38.02 14.40 9.23
N GLY A 392 -37.41 14.83 8.12
CA GLY A 392 -37.66 16.11 7.45
C GLY A 392 -37.96 15.96 5.96
N LEU A 393 -38.36 17.07 5.31
CA LEU A 393 -38.46 17.15 3.86
C LEU A 393 -37.07 17.42 3.27
N ASP A 394 -36.63 16.57 2.35
CA ASP A 394 -35.37 16.76 1.65
C ASP A 394 -35.48 17.87 0.59
N ASN A 395 -34.51 18.78 0.56
CA ASN A 395 -34.43 19.82 -0.46
C ASN A 395 -33.52 19.36 -1.61
N PHE A 396 -34.12 18.67 -2.59
CA PHE A 396 -33.39 18.12 -3.74
C PHE A 396 -32.57 19.15 -4.53
N VAL A 397 -33.01 20.42 -4.58
CA VAL A 397 -32.30 21.48 -5.30
C VAL A 397 -31.04 21.92 -4.55
N ALA A 398 -31.10 21.98 -3.22
CA ALA A 398 -29.91 22.27 -2.41
C ALA A 398 -28.90 21.12 -2.46
N ASP A 399 -29.40 19.87 -2.45
CA ASP A 399 -28.56 18.67 -2.54
C ASP A 399 -27.82 18.56 -3.88
N GLU A 400 -28.46 18.94 -4.99
CA GLU A 400 -27.80 18.93 -6.32
C GLU A 400 -26.69 19.99 -6.41
N LEU A 401 -26.80 21.08 -5.65
CA LEU A 401 -25.81 22.17 -5.62
C LEU A 401 -24.66 21.90 -4.62
N ALA A 402 -24.81 20.94 -3.70
CA ALA A 402 -23.81 20.58 -2.72
C ALA A 402 -22.76 19.63 -3.31
N LEU A 403 -21.72 20.21 -3.94
CA LEU A 403 -20.61 19.47 -4.55
C LEU A 403 -19.46 19.19 -3.58
N ASP A 404 -19.41 19.89 -2.45
CA ASP A 404 -18.32 19.78 -1.49
C ASP A 404 -18.40 18.49 -0.65
N PRO A 405 -17.26 17.92 -0.24
CA PRO A 405 -17.23 16.76 0.65
C PRO A 405 -17.76 17.15 2.04
N VAL A 406 -18.58 16.29 2.63
CA VAL A 406 -19.23 16.48 3.92
C VAL A 406 -18.46 15.70 5.01
N PRO A 407 -18.17 16.33 6.16
CA PRO A 407 -17.54 15.63 7.28
C PRO A 407 -18.50 14.59 7.87
N VAL A 408 -17.98 13.39 8.09
CA VAL A 408 -18.66 12.32 8.84
C VAL A 408 -18.11 12.33 10.25
N THR A 409 -19.02 12.45 11.21
CA THR A 409 -18.67 12.47 12.64
C THR A 409 -18.76 11.07 13.24
N VAL A 410 -18.10 10.83 14.38
CA VAL A 410 -18.10 9.50 15.03
C VAL A 410 -19.53 9.03 15.35
N ARG A 411 -20.44 9.93 15.72
CA ARG A 411 -21.86 9.61 15.97
C ARG A 411 -22.61 9.07 14.75
N ASP A 412 -22.12 9.35 13.55
CA ASP A 412 -22.73 8.86 12.30
C ASP A 412 -22.20 7.46 11.93
N LEU A 413 -21.12 7.02 12.58
CA LEU A 413 -20.46 5.72 12.35
C LEU A 413 -20.70 4.71 13.46
N ASP A 414 -20.89 5.17 14.70
CA ASP A 414 -21.08 4.32 15.87
C ASP A 414 -22.20 4.86 16.78
N SER A 415 -23.20 4.01 17.02
CA SER A 415 -24.34 4.31 17.87
C SER A 415 -24.04 4.34 19.37
N ASP A 416 -22.92 3.74 19.81
CA ASP A 416 -22.52 3.66 21.22
C ASP A 416 -21.33 4.59 21.54
N CYS A 417 -21.06 5.58 20.68
CA CYS A 417 -19.97 6.53 20.88
C CYS A 417 -20.12 7.35 22.17
N ALA A 418 -18.99 7.69 22.78
CA ALA A 418 -18.98 8.53 23.97
C ALA A 418 -19.35 9.98 23.63
N ALA A 419 -20.11 10.64 24.52
CA ALA A 419 -20.58 12.02 24.31
C ALA A 419 -19.45 13.04 24.04
N ALA A 420 -18.24 12.78 24.53
CA ALA A 420 -17.07 13.61 24.27
C ALA A 420 -16.57 13.51 22.82
N ASP A 421 -16.78 12.35 22.17
CA ASP A 421 -16.23 12.02 20.86
C ASP A 421 -17.26 12.18 19.72
N GLU A 422 -18.54 12.39 20.04
CA GLU A 422 -19.65 12.51 19.07
C GLU A 422 -19.38 13.52 17.93
N SER A 423 -18.70 14.62 18.24
CA SER A 423 -18.42 15.71 17.30
C SER A 423 -17.09 15.56 16.55
N THR A 424 -16.29 14.54 16.88
CA THR A 424 -15.00 14.30 16.24
C THR A 424 -15.23 13.88 14.79
N VAL A 425 -14.56 14.56 13.86
CA VAL A 425 -14.61 14.20 12.44
C VAL A 425 -13.73 12.98 12.21
N ALA A 426 -14.32 11.89 11.73
CA ALA A 426 -13.60 10.64 11.46
C ALA A 426 -13.04 10.61 10.03
N LEU A 427 -13.81 11.11 9.07
CA LEU A 427 -13.48 11.11 7.64
C LEU A 427 -14.45 12.04 6.89
N TYR A 428 -14.18 12.27 5.61
CA TYR A 428 -15.05 13.01 4.70
C TYR A 428 -15.60 12.09 3.61
N VAL A 429 -16.88 12.24 3.28
CA VAL A 429 -17.56 11.52 2.16
C VAL A 429 -18.25 12.51 1.24
N GLY A 430 -18.63 12.07 0.04
CA GLY A 430 -19.50 12.87 -0.84
C GLY A 430 -20.85 13.14 -0.18
N HIS A 431 -21.51 14.23 -0.57
CA HIS A 431 -22.85 14.58 -0.07
C HIS A 431 -23.81 13.39 -0.20
N ASN A 432 -24.59 13.12 0.86
CA ASN A 432 -25.47 11.95 0.98
C ASN A 432 -24.77 10.57 0.77
N GLY A 433 -23.44 10.50 0.87
CA GLY A 433 -22.67 9.26 0.63
C GLY A 433 -23.05 8.11 1.56
N LEU A 434 -23.29 8.39 2.84
CA LEU A 434 -23.72 7.39 3.84
C LEU A 434 -25.12 6.80 3.53
N LYS A 435 -25.99 7.57 2.86
CA LYS A 435 -27.35 7.14 2.52
C LYS A 435 -27.40 6.17 1.33
N ARG A 436 -26.31 6.07 0.56
CA ARG A 436 -26.27 5.29 -0.68
C ARG A 436 -26.32 3.77 -0.46
N THR A 437 -25.68 3.27 0.59
CA THR A 437 -25.58 1.84 0.85
C THR A 437 -25.44 1.61 2.35
N TYR A 438 -26.50 1.08 2.96
CA TYR A 438 -26.50 0.65 4.35
C TYR A 438 -26.56 -0.87 4.40
N VAL A 439 -25.56 -1.48 5.02
CA VAL A 439 -25.47 -2.93 5.18
C VAL A 439 -25.20 -3.21 6.66
N HIS A 440 -26.20 -3.75 7.35
CA HIS A 440 -26.08 -4.18 8.74
C HIS A 440 -26.34 -5.69 8.81
N TYR A 441 -25.39 -6.41 9.40
CA TYR A 441 -25.49 -7.84 9.60
C TYR A 441 -24.69 -8.23 10.85
N GLY A 442 -25.35 -8.93 11.76
CA GLY A 442 -24.86 -9.20 13.10
C GLY A 442 -26.00 -9.52 14.04
N LEU A 443 -25.70 -9.60 15.34
CA LEU A 443 -26.72 -9.73 16.38
C LEU A 443 -27.51 -8.42 16.45
N GLY A 444 -28.84 -8.52 16.54
CA GLY A 444 -29.65 -7.34 16.85
C GLY A 444 -29.32 -6.84 18.25
N ARG A 445 -29.44 -5.53 18.50
CA ARG A 445 -29.12 -4.91 19.82
C ARG A 445 -29.89 -5.49 21.02
N GLN A 446 -30.97 -6.25 20.76
CA GLN A 446 -31.72 -6.96 21.80
C GLN A 446 -30.96 -8.19 22.34
N LEU A 447 -30.10 -8.81 21.52
CA LEU A 447 -29.34 -9.99 21.90
C LEU A 447 -28.04 -9.54 22.56
N ASP A 448 -27.81 -10.05 23.77
CA ASP A 448 -26.56 -9.80 24.47
C ASP A 448 -25.43 -10.63 23.82
N PRO A 449 -24.41 -9.96 23.25
CA PRO A 449 -23.27 -10.64 22.64
C PRO A 449 -22.47 -11.43 23.67
N GLU A 450 -22.59 -11.14 24.97
CA GLU A 450 -21.78 -11.77 26.01
C GLU A 450 -22.26 -13.16 26.44
N THR A 451 -23.47 -13.55 26.05
CA THR A 451 -24.00 -14.89 26.33
C THR A 451 -23.23 -15.97 25.58
N VAL A 452 -22.94 -17.09 26.26
CA VAL A 452 -22.08 -18.17 25.71
C VAL A 452 -22.59 -18.67 24.36
N GLU A 453 -23.90 -18.83 24.21
CA GLU A 453 -24.53 -19.27 22.96
C GLU A 453 -24.26 -18.28 21.81
N ASN A 454 -24.49 -16.98 22.04
CA ASN A 454 -24.26 -15.94 21.03
C ASN A 454 -22.77 -15.77 20.69
N LYS A 455 -21.89 -15.83 21.70
CA LYS A 455 -20.44 -15.78 21.47
C LYS A 455 -19.92 -16.94 20.63
N THR A 456 -20.47 -18.15 20.79
CA THR A 456 -20.08 -19.30 19.96
C THR A 456 -20.61 -19.22 18.53
N ALA A 457 -21.73 -18.51 18.31
CA ALA A 457 -22.39 -18.43 17.01
C ALA A 457 -21.80 -17.36 16.08
N VAL A 458 -21.05 -16.38 16.61
CA VAL A 458 -20.59 -15.20 15.86
C VAL A 458 -19.07 -15.07 15.96
N TRP A 459 -18.42 -14.98 14.80
CA TRP A 459 -17.02 -14.54 14.70
C TRP A 459 -16.96 -13.26 13.87
N GLN A 460 -16.83 -12.12 14.56
CA GLN A 460 -16.81 -10.79 13.95
C GLN A 460 -15.62 -9.99 14.49
N LEU A 461 -15.02 -9.19 13.60
CA LEU A 461 -14.10 -8.12 13.96
C LEU A 461 -14.74 -6.80 13.59
N GLU A 462 -14.83 -5.90 14.56
CA GLU A 462 -15.23 -4.52 14.30
C GLU A 462 -14.06 -3.75 13.66
N VAL A 463 -14.32 -3.16 12.49
CA VAL A 463 -13.29 -2.39 11.77
C VAL A 463 -13.05 -1.07 12.49
N PRO A 464 -11.79 -0.68 12.78
CA PRO A 464 -11.49 0.59 13.43
C PRO A 464 -12.08 1.78 12.65
N MET A 465 -12.74 2.69 13.36
CA MET A 465 -13.45 3.84 12.78
C MET A 465 -12.54 4.84 12.04
N SER A 466 -11.25 4.86 12.36
CA SER A 466 -10.26 5.71 11.72
C SER A 466 -9.09 4.89 11.15
N VAL A 467 -8.57 5.35 10.01
CA VAL A 467 -7.41 4.73 9.37
C VAL A 467 -6.14 5.41 9.86
N THR A 468 -5.35 4.66 10.61
CA THR A 468 -4.03 5.04 11.12
C THR A 468 -2.98 4.11 10.52
N PRO A 469 -1.68 4.42 10.63
CA PRO A 469 -0.61 3.52 10.20
C PRO A 469 -0.69 2.09 10.77
N GLU A 470 -1.36 1.92 11.91
CA GLU A 470 -1.48 0.65 12.63
C GLU A 470 -2.86 -0.01 12.50
N SER A 471 -3.93 0.74 12.17
CA SER A 471 -5.29 0.18 12.12
C SER A 471 -5.63 -0.61 10.84
N VAL A 472 -4.67 -0.73 9.92
CA VAL A 472 -4.81 -1.48 8.65
C VAL A 472 -4.66 -2.99 8.83
N ILE A 473 -4.12 -3.40 9.97
CA ILE A 473 -3.84 -4.80 10.32
C ILE A 473 -4.81 -5.30 11.39
N TYR A 474 -5.01 -6.62 11.42
CA TYR A 474 -5.69 -7.29 12.52
C TYR A 474 -4.93 -7.09 13.84
N PRO A 475 -5.64 -7.03 14.99
CA PRO A 475 -4.99 -7.06 16.29
C PRO A 475 -4.16 -8.35 16.44
N GLU A 476 -3.05 -8.27 17.17
CA GLU A 476 -2.16 -9.43 17.33
C GLU A 476 -2.84 -10.59 18.06
N ASP A 477 -3.73 -10.26 19.00
CA ASP A 477 -4.52 -11.17 19.81
C ASP A 477 -5.99 -11.19 19.37
N LEU A 478 -6.24 -11.69 18.15
CA LEU A 478 -7.62 -11.94 17.71
C LEU A 478 -8.23 -13.06 18.56
N GLU A 479 -9.41 -12.82 19.12
CA GLU A 479 -10.16 -13.82 19.87
C GLU A 479 -10.74 -14.89 18.93
N HIS A 480 -10.62 -16.16 19.34
CA HIS A 480 -11.06 -17.33 18.58
C HIS A 480 -12.17 -18.09 19.32
N TYR A 481 -13.05 -17.35 20.00
CA TYR A 481 -14.07 -17.92 20.89
C TYR A 481 -14.95 -19.03 20.29
N PRO A 482 -15.35 -18.97 19.00
CA PRO A 482 -16.16 -20.04 18.38
C PRO A 482 -15.46 -21.40 18.31
N PHE A 483 -14.14 -21.43 18.38
CA PHE A 483 -13.35 -22.65 18.30
C PHE A 483 -13.17 -23.25 19.69
N ALA A 484 -13.23 -24.59 19.77
CA ALA A 484 -13.09 -25.31 21.04
C ALA A 484 -11.74 -25.05 21.74
N ASP A 485 -10.67 -24.85 20.95
CA ASP A 485 -9.37 -24.41 21.44
C ASP A 485 -9.04 -23.01 20.89
N GLN A 486 -9.11 -22.01 21.76
CA GLN A 486 -8.96 -20.59 21.41
C GLN A 486 -7.49 -20.17 21.22
N GLN A 487 -6.54 -20.99 21.67
CA GLN A 487 -5.10 -20.71 21.61
C GLN A 487 -4.41 -21.51 20.50
N ALA A 488 -5.05 -22.56 19.98
CA ALA A 488 -4.52 -23.37 18.90
C ALA A 488 -4.58 -22.71 17.51
N GLU A 489 -3.85 -23.32 16.57
CA GLU A 489 -3.93 -23.01 15.16
C GLU A 489 -5.19 -23.66 14.55
N VAL A 490 -6.24 -22.84 14.42
CA VAL A 490 -7.61 -23.27 14.09
C VAL A 490 -7.82 -23.71 12.63
N CYS A 491 -6.88 -23.43 11.72
CA CYS A 491 -7.02 -23.84 10.32
C CYS A 491 -5.90 -24.76 9.89
N THR A 492 -6.28 -25.86 9.25
CA THR A 492 -5.38 -26.74 8.51
C THR A 492 -5.40 -26.38 7.03
N TYR A 493 -4.23 -26.23 6.43
CA TYR A 493 -4.08 -26.05 4.99
C TYR A 493 -3.34 -27.21 4.35
N VAL A 494 -3.70 -27.49 3.11
CA VAL A 494 -2.97 -28.39 2.21
C VAL A 494 -2.71 -27.64 0.91
N VAL A 495 -1.43 -27.39 0.60
CA VAL A 495 -1.01 -26.71 -0.63
C VAL A 495 -0.26 -27.66 -1.52
N ASN A 496 -0.78 -27.85 -2.73
CA ASN A 496 -0.12 -28.54 -3.82
C ASN A 496 0.38 -27.48 -4.81
N SER A 497 1.70 -27.29 -4.87
CA SER A 497 2.35 -26.33 -5.75
C SER A 497 3.13 -27.05 -6.84
N THR A 498 2.93 -26.66 -8.10
CA THR A 498 3.70 -27.13 -9.24
C THR A 498 4.17 -25.93 -10.06
N ALA A 499 5.49 -25.72 -10.10
CA ALA A 499 6.14 -24.71 -10.92
C ALA A 499 6.91 -25.39 -12.05
N VAL A 500 6.65 -24.96 -13.29
CA VAL A 500 7.38 -25.40 -14.48
C VAL A 500 8.08 -24.19 -15.07
N VAL A 501 9.40 -24.17 -14.98
CA VAL A 501 10.23 -23.01 -15.26
C VAL A 501 11.25 -23.35 -16.33
N GLN A 502 11.25 -22.59 -17.42
CA GLN A 502 12.31 -22.62 -18.41
C GLN A 502 13.53 -21.91 -17.83
N THR A 503 14.65 -22.62 -17.75
CA THR A 503 15.86 -22.16 -17.07
C THR A 503 17.06 -22.12 -18.00
N PRO A 504 17.93 -21.09 -17.89
CA PRO A 504 19.25 -21.11 -18.52
C PRO A 504 20.23 -22.05 -17.80
N THR A 505 19.87 -22.58 -16.63
CA THR A 505 20.72 -23.48 -15.84
C THR A 505 21.06 -24.73 -16.65
N ILE A 506 22.36 -25.05 -16.72
CA ILE A 506 22.86 -26.25 -17.39
C ILE A 506 22.80 -27.41 -16.39
N PHE A 507 22.01 -28.43 -16.72
CA PHE A 507 22.03 -29.69 -15.97
C PHE A 507 23.14 -30.58 -16.53
N GLY A 508 24.00 -31.09 -15.66
CA GLY A 508 25.01 -32.09 -16.02
C GLY A 508 24.36 -33.42 -16.42
N PRO A 509 25.11 -34.30 -17.10
CA PRO A 509 24.64 -35.65 -17.37
C PRO A 509 24.33 -36.37 -16.05
N THR A 510 23.28 -37.19 -16.05
CA THR A 510 22.96 -38.06 -14.91
C THR A 510 24.10 -39.05 -14.71
N PRO A 511 24.66 -39.19 -13.50
CA PRO A 511 25.68 -40.20 -13.24
C PRO A 511 25.05 -41.58 -13.46
N VAL A 512 25.66 -42.37 -14.33
CA VAL A 512 25.32 -43.78 -14.55
C VAL A 512 26.38 -44.61 -13.82
N GLU A 513 25.95 -45.60 -13.03
CA GLU A 513 26.84 -46.40 -12.18
C GLU A 513 27.79 -47.30 -12.99
N GLU A 514 27.40 -47.70 -14.20
CA GLU A 514 28.26 -48.37 -15.17
C GLU A 514 28.11 -47.66 -16.53
N LEU A 515 29.21 -47.12 -17.05
CA LEU A 515 29.33 -46.88 -18.48
C LEU A 515 29.42 -48.26 -19.14
N ALA A 516 28.54 -48.57 -20.09
CA ALA A 516 28.74 -49.75 -20.94
C ALA A 516 30.15 -49.64 -21.54
N ILE A 517 31.04 -50.55 -21.12
CA ILE A 517 32.34 -50.73 -21.75
C ILE A 517 32.02 -51.09 -23.19
N LEU A 518 32.39 -50.22 -24.12
CA LEU A 518 32.41 -50.57 -25.53
C LEU A 518 33.49 -51.64 -25.69
N GLU A 519 33.09 -52.91 -25.76
CA GLU A 519 33.99 -54.05 -25.98
C GLU A 519 34.47 -54.14 -27.45
N ASP A 520 34.00 -53.25 -28.33
CA ASP A 520 34.49 -53.17 -29.70
C ASP A 520 35.79 -52.35 -29.76
N GLU A 521 36.87 -53.02 -30.13
CA GLU A 521 38.23 -52.49 -30.35
C GLU A 521 38.30 -51.47 -31.52
N ASN A 522 37.16 -51.15 -32.14
CA ASN A 522 37.08 -50.35 -33.36
C ASN A 522 36.13 -49.15 -33.20
N VAL A 523 36.49 -48.23 -32.30
CA VAL A 523 35.73 -47.01 -31.99
C VAL A 523 35.88 -45.91 -33.06
N PHE A 524 36.87 -46.03 -33.95
CA PHE A 524 37.05 -45.17 -35.11
C PHE A 524 37.27 -46.06 -36.32
N GLY A 525 36.19 -46.36 -37.04
CA GLY A 525 36.26 -47.18 -38.24
C GLY A 525 37.12 -46.52 -39.33
N ASP A 526 38.36 -46.99 -39.45
CA ASP A 526 39.19 -46.80 -40.64
C ASP A 526 39.02 -48.02 -41.56
N LEU A 527 38.28 -47.77 -42.65
CA LEU A 527 38.33 -48.32 -44.01
C LEU A 527 39.00 -49.67 -44.30
N GLU A 528 38.21 -50.58 -44.89
CA GLU A 528 38.49 -51.48 -46.04
C GLU A 528 37.13 -52.19 -46.32
N GLU A 529 36.35 -51.90 -47.39
CA GLU A 529 36.61 -51.93 -48.85
C GLU A 529 36.02 -50.73 -49.61
#